data_AF-A0A7J9BHU2-F1
#
_entry.id   AF-A0A7J9BHU2-F1
#
_cell.length_a   1.000
_cell.length_b   1.000
_cell.length_c   1.000
_cell.angle_alpha   90.00
_cell.angle_beta   90.00
_cell.angle_gamma   90.00
#
_symmetry.space_group_name_H-M   'P 1'
#
loop_
_entity.id
_entity.type
_entity.pdbx_description
1 polymer ?
#
loop_
_entity_poly.entity_id
_entity_poly.type
_entity_poly.pdbx_seq_one_letter_code
_entity_poly.pdbx_strand_id
1 'polypeptide(L)' 'MRGKITYIVNLERVTCSCRLWGLSGIPCAHAACAIYNKKEDSEKYLAKWYSKEMYMRTYEYAFQPINEPDL' A
#
# COMPACT_ATOMS: atom_id res chain seq x y z
N MET A 1 11.67 26.97 -18.69
CA MET A 1 10.43 26.78 -17.90
C MET A 1 10.32 25.30 -17.57
N ARG A 2 10.45 24.90 -16.30
CA ARG A 2 10.28 23.48 -15.91
C ARG A 2 8.81 23.11 -16.14
N GLY A 3 8.55 22.15 -17.03
CA GLY A 3 7.19 21.67 -17.31
C GLY A 3 6.52 21.17 -16.04
N LYS A 4 5.22 21.45 -15.87
CA LYS A 4 4.43 20.99 -14.73
C LYS A 4 4.20 19.48 -14.89
N ILE A 5 4.81 18.67 -14.02
CA ILE A 5 4.55 17.22 -13.97
C ILE A 5 3.17 17.01 -13.34
N THR A 6 2.31 16.26 -14.02
CA THR A 6 0.96 15.91 -13.55
C THR A 6 0.85 14.41 -13.35
N TYR A 7 0.01 14.01 -12.40
CA TYR A 7 -0.28 12.60 -12.10
C TYR A 7 -1.77 12.36 -12.14
N ILE A 8 -2.15 11.21 -12.71
CA ILE A 8 -3.54 10.76 -12.78
C ILE A 8 -3.76 9.81 -11.62
N VAL A 9 -4.75 10.11 -10.78
CA VAL A 9 -5.18 9.25 -9.67
C VAL A 9 -6.58 8.74 -9.99
N ASN A 10 -6.77 7.42 -9.91
CA ASN A 10 -8.08 6.80 -10.00
C ASN A 10 -8.34 6.03 -8.71
N LEU A 11 -9.23 6.57 -7.87
CA LEU A 11 -9.56 6.01 -6.55
C LEU A 11 -10.36 4.70 -6.66
N GLU A 12 -11.30 4.62 -7.60
CA GLU A 12 -12.10 3.41 -7.84
C GLU A 12 -11.22 2.21 -8.24
N ARG A 13 -10.24 2.46 -9.10
CA ARG A 13 -9.28 1.44 -9.53
C ARG A 13 -8.09 1.30 -8.59
N VAL A 14 -7.98 2.14 -7.55
CA VAL A 14 -6.86 2.13 -6.59
C VAL A 14 -5.51 2.25 -7.33
N THR A 15 -5.40 3.23 -8.25
CA THR A 15 -4.20 3.43 -9.08
C THR A 15 -3.74 4.88 -9.12
N CYS A 16 -2.43 5.06 -9.32
CA CYS A 16 -1.83 6.34 -9.66
C CYS A 16 -0.83 6.15 -10.81
N SER A 17 -0.75 7.11 -11.73
CA SER A 17 0.20 7.07 -12.86
C SER A 17 1.68 7.08 -12.44
N CYS A 18 2.00 7.45 -11.18
CA CYS A 18 3.34 7.27 -10.62
C CYS A 18 3.68 5.81 -10.32
N ARG A 19 2.71 4.89 -10.44
CA ARG A 19 2.80 3.42 -10.23
C ARG A 19 3.12 2.97 -8.81
N LEU A 20 3.58 3.87 -7.93
CA LEU A 20 3.95 3.52 -6.56
C LEU A 20 2.80 2.84 -5.80
N TRP A 21 1.58 3.36 -5.93
CA TRP A 21 0.42 2.78 -5.23
C TRP A 21 0.13 1.33 -5.67
N GLY A 22 0.25 1.02 -6.96
CA GLY A 22 0.07 -0.35 -7.45
C GLY A 22 1.21 -1.29 -7.02
N LEU A 23 2.41 -0.76 -6.81
CA LEU A 23 3.58 -1.55 -6.38
C LEU A 23 3.56 -1.84 -4.88
N SER A 24 3.27 -0.83 -4.05
CA SER A 24 3.28 -0.98 -2.60
C SER A 24 1.95 -1.44 -2.02
N GLY A 25 0.83 -1.18 -2.70
CA GLY A 25 -0.50 -1.29 -2.11
C GLY A 25 -0.81 -0.22 -1.06
N ILE A 26 0.06 0.78 -0.91
CA ILE A 26 -0.11 1.93 0.00
C ILE A 26 -0.29 3.19 -0.85
N PRO A 27 -1.27 4.07 -0.54
CA PRO A 27 -1.45 5.32 -1.25
C PRO A 27 -0.15 6.13 -1.34
N CYS A 28 0.28 6.42 -2.57
CA CYS A 28 1.37 7.36 -2.81
C CYS A 28 0.98 8.80 -2.40
N ALA A 29 1.95 9.73 -2.33
CA ALA A 29 1.66 11.12 -1.96
C ALA A 29 0.55 11.77 -2.81
N HIS A 30 0.52 11.51 -4.13
CA HIS A 30 -0.53 12.02 -5.02
C HIS A 30 -1.91 11.44 -4.69
N ALA A 31 -1.96 10.14 -4.39
CA ALA A 31 -3.19 9.46 -4.01
C ALA A 31 -3.68 9.95 -2.65
N ALA A 32 -2.78 10.11 -1.67
CA ALA A 32 -3.11 10.66 -0.36
C ALA A 32 -3.75 12.05 -0.47
N CYS A 33 -3.20 12.93 -1.31
CA CYS A 33 -3.82 14.24 -1.57
C CYS A 33 -5.22 14.11 -2.20
N ALA A 34 -5.42 13.19 -3.15
CA ALA A 34 -6.72 12.98 -3.78
C ALA A 34 -7.77 12.43 -2.81
N ILE A 35 -7.39 11.46 -1.96
CA ILE A 35 -8.23 10.89 -0.90
C ILE A 35 -8.61 11.97 0.11
N TYR A 36 -7.63 12.76 0.57
CA TYR A 36 -7.85 13.88 1.48
C TYR A 36 -8.84 14.90 0.91
N ASN A 37 -8.67 15.29 -0.36
CA ASN A 37 -9.59 16.21 -1.04
C ASN A 37 -11.02 15.65 -1.16
N LYS A 38 -11.18 14.33 -1.23
CA LYS A 38 -12.48 13.65 -1.22
C LYS A 38 -13.08 13.49 0.18
N LYS A 39 -12.31 13.84 1.24
CA LYS A 39 -12.69 13.64 2.65
C LYS A 39 -13.01 12.18 2.96
N GLU A 40 -12.27 11.28 2.31
CA GLU A 40 -12.40 9.85 2.54
C GLU A 40 -11.30 9.34 3.46
N ASP A 41 -11.57 8.21 4.08
CA ASP A 41 -10.62 7.52 4.94
C ASP A 41 -9.56 6.80 4.09
N SER A 42 -8.28 7.10 4.32
CA SER A 42 -7.16 6.47 3.63
C SER A 42 -7.00 4.98 3.92
N GLU A 43 -7.51 4.48 5.05
CA GLU A 43 -7.41 3.05 5.37
C GLU A 43 -8.21 2.19 4.38
N LYS A 44 -9.31 2.73 3.80
CA LYS A 44 -10.11 2.06 2.76
C LYS A 44 -9.32 1.77 1.47
N TYR A 45 -8.19 2.45 1.32
CA TYR A 45 -7.37 2.48 0.10
C TYR A 45 -6.06 1.70 0.26
N LEU A 46 -5.85 1.06 1.42
CA LEU A 46 -4.74 0.15 1.66
C LEU A 46 -5.03 -1.23 1.07
N ALA A 47 -4.00 -1.89 0.53
CA ALA A 47 -4.10 -3.28 0.15
C ALA A 47 -4.44 -4.15 1.38
N LYS A 48 -5.27 -5.18 1.16
CA LYS A 48 -5.74 -6.10 2.21
C LYS A 48 -4.63 -6.73 3.07
N TRP A 49 -3.42 -6.82 2.53
CA TRP A 49 -2.25 -7.40 3.20
C TRP A 49 -1.80 -6.60 4.42
N TYR A 50 -2.16 -5.31 4.49
CA TYR A 50 -1.89 -4.44 5.65
C TYR A 50 -2.98 -4.50 6.72
N SER A 51 -4.02 -5.33 6.53
CA SER A 51 -5.07 -5.47 7.55
C SER A 51 -4.59 -6.28 8.75
N LYS A 52 -5.13 -5.96 9.93
CA LYS A 52 -4.89 -6.72 11.17
C LYS A 52 -5.23 -8.20 10.99
N GLU A 53 -6.32 -8.51 10.30
CA GLU A 53 -6.73 -9.89 10.03
C GLU A 53 -5.63 -10.64 9.26
N MET A 54 -5.10 -10.04 8.19
CA MET A 54 -4.09 -10.68 7.38
C MET A 54 -2.75 -10.81 8.11
N TYR A 55 -2.41 -9.84 8.96
CA TYR A 55 -1.25 -9.93 9.85
C TYR A 55 -1.39 -11.16 10.78
N MET A 56 -2.51 -11.28 11.50
CA MET A 56 -2.76 -12.40 12.41
C MET A 56 -2.75 -13.74 11.67
N ARG A 57 -3.35 -13.81 10.47
CA ARG A 57 -3.34 -15.02 9.64
C ARG A 57 -1.93 -15.40 9.17
N THR A 58 -1.10 -14.41 8.84
CA THR A 58 0.29 -14.65 8.37
C THR A 58 1.16 -15.26 9.48
N TYR A 59 0.93 -14.85 10.72
CA TYR A 59 1.67 -15.32 11.90
C TYR A 59 0.87 -16.29 12.77
N GLU A 60 -0.20 -16.90 12.23
CA GLU A 60 -1.04 -17.86 12.96
C GLU A 60 -0.23 -19.10 13.37
N TYR A 61 0.72 -19.51 12.53
CA TYR A 61 1.58 -20.65 12.76
C TYR A 61 2.97 -20.19 13.17
N ALA A 62 3.54 -20.86 14.17
CA ALA A 62 4.93 -20.66 14.54
C ALA A 62 5.84 -21.10 13.40
N PHE A 63 6.70 -20.19 12.94
CA PHE A 63 7.81 -20.58 12.09
C PHE A 63 8.72 -21.52 12.87
N GLN A 64 9.01 -22.68 12.31
CA GLN A 64 10.05 -23.54 12.87
C GLN A 64 11.37 -22.77 12.77
N PRO A 65 12.16 -22.68 13.85
CA PRO A 65 13.48 -22.12 13.75
C PRO A 65 14.25 -22.90 12.68
N ILE A 66 14.91 -22.17 11.78
CA ILE A 66 15.91 -22.78 10.92
C ILE A 66 17.06 -23.10 11.87
N ASN A 67 17.30 -24.38 12.12
CA ASN A 67 18.53 -24.79 12.80
C ASN A 67 19.68 -24.27 11.93
N GLU A 68 20.51 -23.39 12.47
CA GLU A 68 21.80 -23.10 11.85
C GLU A 68 22.49 -24.46 11.65
N PRO A 69 22.97 -24.79 10.43
CA PRO A 69 23.90 -25.90 10.32
C PRO A 69 25.10 -25.54 11.19
N ASP A 70 25.41 -26.39 12.16
CA ASP A 70 26.48 -26.23 13.15
C ASP A 70 27.69 -25.53 12.51
N LEU A 71 27.97 -24.30 12.96
CA LEU A 71 29.16 -23.54 12.57
C LEU A 71 30.42 -24.14 13.21
#